data_AF-A0A4Y9T2G3-F1
#
_entry.id   AF-A0A4Y9T2G3-F1
#
_cell.length_a   1.000
_cell.length_b   1.000
_cell.length_c   1.000
_cell.angle_alpha   90.00
_cell.angle_beta   90.00
_cell.angle_gamma   90.00
#
_symmetry.space_group_name_H-M   'P 1'
#
loop_
_entity.id
_entity.type
_entity.pdbx_description
1 polymer ?
#
loop_
_entity_poly.entity_id
_entity_poly.type
_entity_poly.pdbx_seq_one_letter_code
_entity_poly.pdbx_strand_id
1 'polypeptide(L)'
;MKKAKAARVPVLENAFEVNLPKLLRIAKATGSSRLLLDDGDVRTVVMLTVTHLAVFLGGRPWVVDIVPVQCLKARVRPLLKCPRAHEGNFQSLYYRGGELACRRCQGLRYASTLAPSMVGRERLARHKLIKKMGGEPGEGVPMRNAGAWRKKHARQIIKLGVLMQAHYEQLRAFLGQSSQVGA
;
A
#
# COMPACT_ATOMS: atom_id res chain seq x y z
N MET A 1 6.66 28.70 -5.63
CA MET A 1 5.43 27.93 -5.96
C MET A 1 5.48 26.58 -5.25
N LYS A 2 4.46 26.24 -4.45
CA LYS A 2 4.39 24.92 -3.79
C LYS A 2 4.13 23.86 -4.87
N LYS A 3 5.01 22.87 -5.01
CA LYS A 3 4.77 21.70 -5.88
C LYS A 3 3.41 21.11 -5.52
N ALA A 4 2.55 20.91 -6.53
CA ALA A 4 1.33 20.15 -6.38
C ALA A 4 1.69 18.81 -5.70
N LYS A 5 1.06 18.52 -4.56
CA LYS A 5 1.22 17.22 -3.90
C LYS A 5 0.81 16.19 -4.95
N ALA A 6 1.76 15.32 -5.33
CA ALA A 6 1.46 14.19 -6.19
C ALA A 6 0.20 13.49 -5.65
N ALA A 7 -0.77 13.23 -6.52
CA ALA A 7 -1.97 12.49 -6.18
C ALA A 7 -1.54 11.24 -5.40
N ARG A 8 -1.97 11.13 -4.14
CA ARG A 8 -1.62 9.98 -3.31
C ARG A 8 -2.10 8.75 -4.07
N VAL A 9 -1.19 7.79 -4.29
CA VAL A 9 -1.56 6.48 -4.81
C VAL A 9 -2.71 5.97 -3.93
N PRO A 10 -3.91 5.74 -4.48
CA PRO A 10 -5.07 5.44 -3.67
C PRO A 10 -4.81 4.14 -2.91
N VAL A 11 -4.83 4.23 -1.59
CA VAL A 11 -5.25 3.08 -0.79
C VAL A 11 -6.73 2.98 -1.10
N LEU A 12 -7.05 2.05 -1.99
CA LEU A 12 -8.36 1.87 -2.59
C LEU A 12 -9.35 1.46 -1.50
N GLU A 13 -10.47 2.21 -1.47
CA GLU A 13 -11.61 2.22 -0.53
C GLU A 13 -11.52 3.43 0.41
N ASN A 14 -12.58 4.26 0.44
CA ASN A 14 -12.75 5.53 1.17
C ASN A 14 -12.50 5.38 2.68
N ALA A 15 -11.24 5.15 3.06
CA ALA A 15 -10.81 4.86 4.41
C ALA A 15 -9.71 5.85 4.79
N PHE A 16 -9.92 6.53 5.90
CA PHE A 16 -9.01 7.54 6.40
C PHE A 16 -7.84 6.88 7.13
N GLU A 17 -6.60 7.11 6.66
CA GLU A 17 -5.40 6.49 7.25
C GLU A 17 -4.82 7.31 8.41
N VAL A 18 -4.73 6.68 9.58
CA VAL A 18 -4.03 7.17 10.76
C VAL A 18 -2.65 6.51 10.83
N ASN A 19 -1.60 7.22 10.41
CA ASN A 19 -0.23 6.68 10.30
C ASN A 19 0.70 7.23 11.39
N LEU A 20 1.12 6.38 12.34
CA LEU A 20 1.90 6.79 13.51
C LEU A 20 3.29 7.37 13.15
N PRO A 21 4.13 6.74 12.30
CA PRO A 21 5.41 7.34 11.89
C PRO A 21 5.27 8.73 11.26
N LYS A 22 4.22 8.96 10.47
CA LYS A 22 3.93 10.27 9.88
C LYS A 22 3.56 11.29 10.96
N LEU A 23 2.70 10.91 11.90
CA LEU A 23 2.29 11.73 13.03
C LEU A 23 3.47 12.11 13.92
N LEU A 24 4.32 11.15 14.31
CA LEU A 24 5.51 11.40 15.11
C LEU A 24 6.49 12.37 14.42
N ARG A 25 6.64 12.26 13.10
CA ARG A 25 7.47 13.19 12.31
C ARG A 25 6.91 14.61 12.35
N ILE A 26 5.59 14.76 12.21
CA ILE A 26 4.93 16.07 12.28
C ILE A 26 5.06 16.64 13.68
N ALA A 27 4.75 15.86 14.72
CA ALA A 27 4.87 16.28 16.12
C ALA A 27 6.29 16.78 16.45
N LYS A 28 7.31 16.07 16.00
CA LYS A 28 8.70 16.50 16.16
C LYS A 28 8.99 17.81 15.43
N ALA A 29 8.47 17.99 14.22
CA ALA A 29 8.68 19.19 13.42
C ALA A 29 7.95 20.41 14.00
N THR A 30 6.77 20.22 14.58
CA THR A 30 5.95 21.31 15.14
C THR A 30 6.20 21.55 16.63
N GLY A 31 6.87 20.64 17.34
CA GLY A 31 7.01 20.68 18.80
C GLY A 31 5.69 20.48 19.55
N SER A 32 4.65 19.96 18.88
CA SER A 32 3.30 19.80 19.44
C SER A 32 2.84 18.36 19.41
N SER A 33 2.27 17.88 20.51
CA SER A 33 1.57 16.60 20.61
C SER A 33 0.14 16.65 20.06
N ARG A 34 -0.42 17.85 19.89
CA ARG A 34 -1.74 18.09 19.31
C ARG A 34 -1.57 18.44 17.83
N LEU A 35 -2.09 17.58 16.97
CA LEU A 35 -1.92 17.65 15.52
C LEU A 35 -3.27 17.69 14.83
N LEU A 36 -3.31 18.35 13.67
CA LEU A 36 -4.43 18.29 12.75
C LEU A 36 -4.07 17.36 11.61
N LEU A 37 -4.87 16.31 11.41
CA LEU A 37 -4.81 15.50 10.20
C LEU A 37 -5.90 15.97 9.24
N ASP A 38 -5.50 16.06 7.98
CA ASP A 38 -6.33 16.45 6.86
C ASP A 38 -6.12 15.43 5.74
N ASP A 39 -7.22 14.82 5.32
CA ASP A 39 -7.29 13.91 4.17
C ASP A 39 -8.54 14.20 3.33
N GLY A 40 -8.54 15.35 2.67
CA GLY A 40 -9.64 15.77 1.80
C GLY A 40 -10.81 16.25 2.64
N ASP A 41 -11.93 15.54 2.59
CA ASP A 41 -13.16 15.93 3.29
C ASP A 41 -13.10 15.65 4.81
N VAL A 42 -12.14 14.84 5.26
CA VAL A 42 -11.99 14.47 6.67
C VAL A 42 -10.86 15.27 7.31
N ARG A 43 -11.22 16.12 8.28
CA ARG A 43 -10.30 16.84 9.14
C ARG A 43 -10.51 16.42 10.59
N THR A 44 -9.45 15.94 11.25
CA THR A 44 -9.51 15.46 12.63
C THR A 44 -8.39 16.04 13.48
N VAL A 45 -8.67 16.21 14.76
CA VAL A 45 -7.68 16.47 15.79
C VAL A 45 -7.10 15.13 16.26
N VAL A 46 -5.80 15.12 16.48
CA VAL A 46 -5.04 13.98 16.99
C VAL A 46 -4.22 14.45 18.18
N MET A 47 -4.24 13.69 19.27
CA MET A 47 -3.36 13.90 20.41
C MET A 47 -2.46 12.68 20.58
N LEU A 48 -1.16 12.92 20.56
CA LEU A 48 -0.12 11.92 20.81
C LEU A 48 0.39 12.02 22.23
N THR A 49 0.43 10.90 22.93
CA THR A 49 1.25 10.74 24.14
C THR A 49 2.34 9.71 23.89
N VAL A 50 3.12 9.38 24.92
CA VAL A 50 4.16 8.36 24.82
C VAL A 50 3.55 6.97 24.56
N THR A 51 2.38 6.70 25.15
CA THR A 51 1.76 5.38 25.19
C THR A 51 0.39 5.31 24.51
N HIS A 52 -0.19 6.44 24.11
CA HIS A 52 -1.52 6.47 23.52
C HIS A 52 -1.61 7.45 22.36
N LEU A 53 -2.51 7.14 21.44
CA LEU A 53 -2.94 7.97 20.34
C LEU A 53 -4.44 8.19 20.46
N ALA A 54 -4.86 9.43 20.69
CA ALA A 54 -6.26 9.82 20.66
C ALA A 54 -6.59 10.51 19.33
N VAL A 55 -7.69 10.10 18.68
CA VAL A 55 -8.12 10.62 17.38
C VAL A 55 -9.61 10.88 17.41
N PHE A 56 -10.08 12.04 16.93
CA PHE A 56 -11.51 12.38 16.93
C PHE A 56 -12.15 12.19 15.54
N LEU A 57 -12.73 11.01 15.30
CA LEU A 57 -13.26 10.62 13.99
C LEU A 57 -14.74 10.26 14.07
N GLY A 58 -15.52 10.79 13.12
CA GLY A 58 -16.98 10.54 13.04
C GLY A 58 -17.75 10.98 14.28
N GLY A 59 -17.34 12.10 14.89
CA GLY A 59 -17.97 12.64 16.10
C GLY A 59 -17.66 11.85 17.38
N ARG A 60 -16.72 10.90 17.35
CA ARG A 60 -16.35 10.09 18.52
C ARG A 60 -14.83 10.09 18.74
N PRO A 61 -14.37 10.10 20.01
CA PRO A 61 -12.97 9.90 20.33
C PRO A 61 -12.60 8.41 20.24
N TRP A 62 -11.48 8.13 19.57
CA TRP A 62 -10.84 6.82 19.52
C TRP A 62 -9.51 6.92 20.26
N VAL A 63 -9.29 6.04 21.24
CA VAL A 63 -8.03 5.93 21.97
C VAL A 63 -7.38 4.60 21.61
N VAL A 64 -6.11 4.66 21.20
CA VAL A 64 -5.35 3.53 20.70
C VAL A 64 -4.01 3.46 21.41
N ASP A 65 -3.62 2.28 21.88
CA ASP A 65 -2.34 2.08 22.55
C ASP A 65 -1.18 2.13 21.56
N ILE A 66 -0.10 2.80 21.97
CA ILE A 66 1.21 2.81 21.33
C ILE A 66 2.09 1.83 22.11
N VAL A 67 2.42 0.72 21.46
CA VAL A 67 3.25 -0.35 22.00
C VAL A 67 4.68 -0.20 21.48
N PRO A 68 5.70 -0.17 22.35
CA PRO A 68 7.10 -0.23 21.94
C PRO A 68 7.45 -1.66 21.51
N VAL A 69 7.81 -1.85 20.25
CA VAL A 69 8.26 -3.16 19.74
C VAL A 69 9.76 -3.13 19.48
N GLN A 70 10.48 -4.08 20.08
CA GLN A 70 11.91 -4.24 19.83
C GLN A 70 12.15 -4.74 18.41
N CYS A 71 13.01 -4.02 17.69
CA CYS A 71 13.47 -4.40 16.36
C CYS A 71 14.90 -4.95 16.43
N LEU A 72 15.29 -5.66 15.36
CA LEU A 72 16.69 -6.05 15.15
C LEU A 72 17.60 -4.81 15.31
N LYS A 73 18.73 -4.99 16.01
CA LYS A 73 19.70 -3.94 16.40
C LYS A 73 19.30 -3.06 17.60
N ALA A 74 18.57 -3.60 18.58
CA ALA A 74 18.22 -2.91 19.83
C ALA A 74 17.49 -1.56 19.63
N ARG A 75 16.84 -1.37 18.48
CA ARG A 75 16.02 -0.19 18.21
C ARG A 75 14.59 -0.46 18.64
N VAL A 76 13.96 0.52 19.28
CA VAL A 76 12.54 0.45 19.62
C VAL A 76 11.73 1.15 18.54
N ARG A 77 10.70 0.47 18.04
CA ARG A 77 9.74 1.03 17.10
C ARG A 77 8.36 1.14 17.76
N PRO A 78 7.79 2.34 17.90
CA PRO A 78 6.44 2.50 18.37
C PRO A 78 5.46 2.04 17.29
N LEU A 79 4.48 1.23 17.68
CA LEU A 79 3.42 0.70 16.82
C LEU A 79 2.07 0.82 17.52
N LEU A 80 0.99 0.89 16.75
CA LEU A 80 -0.38 0.96 17.21
C LEU A 80 -0.96 -0.44 17.43
N LYS A 81 -1.66 -0.63 18.55
CA LYS A 81 -2.49 -1.81 18.77
C LYS A 81 -3.80 -1.66 18.02
N CYS A 82 -4.26 -2.70 17.32
CA CYS A 82 -5.57 -2.65 16.66
C CYS A 82 -6.68 -2.83 17.70
N PRO A 83 -7.72 -1.97 17.75
CA PRO A 83 -8.84 -2.16 18.68
C PRO A 83 -9.62 -3.46 18.43
N ARG A 84 -9.68 -3.90 17.17
CA ARG A 84 -10.43 -5.10 16.75
C ARG A 84 -9.61 -6.38 16.68
N ALA A 85 -8.30 -6.28 16.46
CA ALA A 85 -7.45 -7.47 16.37
C ALA A 85 -6.82 -7.75 17.73
N HIS A 86 -7.00 -8.97 18.23
CA HIS A 86 -6.37 -9.40 19.48
C HIS A 86 -4.84 -9.55 19.35
N GLU A 87 -4.34 -9.68 18.12
CA GLU A 87 -2.91 -9.87 17.84
C GLU A 87 -2.41 -8.93 16.74
N GLY A 88 -1.15 -8.52 16.88
CA GLY A 88 -0.41 -7.73 15.91
C GLY A 88 -0.31 -6.23 16.26
N ASN A 89 0.83 -5.67 15.90
CA ASN A 89 1.16 -4.25 16.10
C ASN A 89 1.35 -3.60 14.72
N PHE A 90 0.72 -2.45 14.49
CA PHE A 90 0.60 -1.85 13.17
C PHE A 90 1.17 -0.43 13.12
N GLN A 91 1.71 -0.01 11.99
CA GLN A 91 2.17 1.38 11.82
C GLN A 91 1.01 2.33 11.54
N SER A 92 -0.07 1.81 10.96
CA SER A 92 -1.24 2.57 10.57
C SER A 92 -2.52 1.83 10.92
N LEU A 93 -3.52 2.60 11.32
CA LEU A 93 -4.92 2.17 11.40
C LEU A 93 -5.75 2.93 10.37
N TYR A 94 -6.93 2.41 10.05
CA TYR A 94 -7.81 2.91 9.01
C TYR A 94 -9.20 3.09 9.58
N TYR A 95 -9.77 4.27 9.34
CA TYR A 95 -11.13 4.58 9.74
C TYR A 95 -12.08 4.43 8.57
N ARG A 96 -13.06 3.52 8.72
CA ARG A 96 -14.09 3.23 7.73
C ARG A 96 -15.29 2.63 8.43
N GLY A 97 -16.50 2.96 7.96
CA GLY A 97 -17.74 2.39 8.49
C GLY A 97 -17.96 2.67 9.97
N GLY A 98 -17.48 3.82 10.46
CA GLY A 98 -17.61 4.19 11.87
C GLY A 98 -16.62 3.50 12.81
N GLU A 99 -15.64 2.74 12.30
CA GLU A 99 -14.68 1.99 13.12
C GLU A 99 -13.22 2.33 12.74
N LEU A 100 -12.34 2.44 13.75
CA LEU A 100 -10.89 2.53 13.55
C LEU A 100 -10.23 1.16 13.78
N ALA A 101 -9.68 0.56 12.72
CA ALA A 101 -9.09 -0.77 12.82
C ALA A 101 -7.91 -0.97 11.85
N CYS A 102 -7.19 -2.09 11.99
CA CYS A 102 -6.08 -2.40 11.10
C CYS A 102 -6.58 -2.72 9.69
N ARG A 103 -5.65 -2.70 8.74
CA ARG A 103 -5.94 -2.94 7.34
C ARG A 103 -6.66 -4.27 7.07
N ARG A 104 -6.24 -5.34 7.76
CA ARG A 104 -6.83 -6.68 7.61
C ARG A 104 -8.27 -6.72 8.12
N CYS A 105 -8.51 -6.13 9.29
CA CYS A 105 -9.84 -6.03 9.89
C CYS A 105 -10.83 -5.25 9.01
N GLN A 106 -10.33 -4.19 8.34
CA GLN A 106 -11.12 -3.37 7.43
C GLN A 106 -11.27 -3.97 6.02
N GLY A 107 -10.73 -5.17 5.77
CA GLY A 107 -10.79 -5.83 4.47
C GLY A 107 -10.03 -5.12 3.34
N LEU A 108 -9.20 -4.12 3.65
CA LEU A 108 -8.58 -3.24 2.66
C LEU A 108 -7.52 -3.97 1.84
N ARG A 109 -7.73 -4.10 0.53
CA ARG A 109 -6.83 -4.81 -0.39
C ARG A 109 -5.92 -3.84 -1.14
N TYR A 110 -4.75 -4.31 -1.57
CA TYR A 110 -3.89 -3.51 -2.44
C TYR A 110 -4.49 -3.50 -3.84
N ALA A 111 -4.30 -2.42 -4.61
CA ALA A 111 -4.72 -2.34 -6.02
C ALA A 111 -4.32 -3.57 -6.86
N SER A 112 -3.12 -4.09 -6.61
CA SER A 112 -2.60 -5.29 -7.28
C SER A 112 -3.32 -6.59 -6.93
N THR A 113 -4.14 -6.60 -5.88
CA THR A 113 -4.92 -7.74 -5.42
C THR A 113 -6.40 -7.59 -5.76
N LEU A 114 -6.83 -6.40 -6.21
CA LEU A 114 -8.21 -6.07 -6.58
C LEU A 114 -8.52 -6.35 -8.05
N ALA A 115 -7.53 -6.70 -8.88
CA ALA A 115 -7.85 -7.10 -10.25
C ALA A 115 -8.67 -8.41 -10.22
N PRO A 116 -9.81 -8.45 -10.95
CA PRO A 116 -10.85 -9.47 -10.77
C PRO A 116 -10.39 -10.89 -11.11
N SER A 117 -9.33 -11.03 -11.93
CA SER A 117 -8.74 -12.31 -12.31
C SER A 117 -7.24 -12.37 -11.96
N MET A 118 -6.71 -13.58 -11.81
CA MET A 118 -5.25 -13.82 -11.68
C MET A 118 -4.48 -13.13 -12.81
N VAL A 119 -5.00 -13.18 -14.03
CA VAL A 119 -4.38 -12.53 -15.20
C VAL A 119 -4.46 -11.01 -15.15
N GLY A 120 -5.56 -10.44 -14.64
CA GLY A 120 -5.61 -9.01 -14.38
C GLY A 120 -4.52 -8.57 -13.40
N ARG A 121 -4.24 -9.38 -12.37
CA ARG A 121 -3.18 -9.12 -11.39
C ARG A 121 -1.79 -9.20 -12.02
N GLU A 122 -1.54 -10.23 -12.82
CA GLU A 122 -0.26 -10.43 -13.50
C GLU A 122 0.01 -9.37 -14.58
N ARG A 123 -1.01 -8.99 -15.35
CA ARG A 123 -0.93 -7.88 -16.32
C ARG A 123 -0.55 -6.57 -15.64
N LEU A 124 -1.19 -6.26 -14.50
CA LEU A 124 -0.88 -5.06 -13.72
C LEU A 124 0.52 -5.13 -13.08
N ALA A 125 0.95 -6.31 -12.63
CA ALA A 125 2.31 -6.53 -12.14
C ALA A 125 3.35 -6.35 -13.24
N ARG A 126 3.07 -6.84 -14.46
CA ARG A 126 3.90 -6.66 -15.66
C ARG A 126 4.04 -5.19 -16.01
N HIS A 127 2.95 -4.44 -16.10
CA HIS A 127 2.97 -3.00 -16.39
C HIS A 127 3.82 -2.23 -15.35
N LYS A 128 3.65 -2.53 -14.06
CA LYS A 128 4.45 -1.91 -12.99
C LYS A 128 5.94 -2.26 -13.10
N LEU A 129 6.26 -3.50 -13.50
CA LEU A 129 7.64 -3.96 -13.65
C LEU A 129 8.33 -3.28 -14.84
N ILE A 130 7.66 -3.17 -15.99
CA ILE A 130 8.16 -2.46 -17.17
C ILE A 130 8.44 -0.99 -16.86
N LYS A 131 7.48 -0.29 -16.24
CA LYS A 131 7.68 1.11 -15.79
C LYS A 131 8.85 1.24 -14.82
N LYS A 132 9.03 0.29 -13.90
CA LYS A 132 10.17 0.27 -12.97
C LYS A 132 11.51 0.04 -13.67
N MET A 133 11.52 -0.65 -14.80
CA MET A 133 12.70 -0.84 -15.63
C MET A 133 12.98 0.36 -16.55
N GLY A 134 12.06 1.32 -16.63
CA GLY A 134 12.21 2.55 -17.41
C GLY A 134 11.62 2.50 -18.83
N GLY A 135 10.79 1.51 -19.14
CA GLY A 135 10.07 1.45 -20.43
C GLY A 135 8.58 1.75 -20.30
N GLU A 136 7.90 1.85 -21.44
CA GLU A 136 6.45 2.02 -21.49
C GLU A 136 5.70 0.68 -21.59
N PRO A 137 4.53 0.53 -20.94
CA PRO A 137 3.74 -0.68 -21.04
C PRO A 137 3.31 -0.95 -22.49
N GLY A 138 3.65 -2.14 -23.01
CA GLY A 138 3.35 -2.52 -24.40
C GLY A 138 4.58 -2.57 -25.29
N GLU A 139 5.69 -1.94 -24.86
CA GLU A 139 6.98 -2.08 -25.51
C GLU A 139 7.68 -3.39 -25.13
N GLY A 140 8.74 -3.72 -25.85
CA GLY A 140 9.61 -4.86 -25.56
C GLY A 140 10.35 -4.72 -24.22
N VAL A 141 11.21 -5.69 -23.91
CA VAL A 141 11.98 -5.68 -22.66
C VAL A 141 12.89 -4.43 -22.63
N PRO A 142 12.75 -3.53 -21.63
CA PRO A 142 13.53 -2.30 -21.61
C PRO A 142 15.02 -2.58 -21.46
N MET A 143 15.84 -1.85 -22.23
CA MET A 143 17.29 -1.86 -22.07
C MET A 143 17.68 -1.47 -20.64
N ARG A 144 18.84 -1.96 -20.20
CA ARG A 144 19.34 -1.67 -18.86
C ARG A 144 19.81 -0.21 -18.78
N ASN A 145 19.20 0.58 -17.89
CA ASN A 145 19.68 1.93 -17.59
C ASN A 145 21.15 1.95 -17.13
N ALA A 146 21.89 2.98 -17.55
CA ALA A 146 23.24 3.24 -17.06
C ALA A 146 23.25 3.34 -15.52
N GLY A 147 24.24 2.73 -14.86
CA GLY A 147 24.32 2.67 -13.39
C GLY A 147 23.42 1.63 -12.69
N ALA A 148 22.46 1.01 -13.40
CA ALA A 148 21.64 -0.05 -12.80
C ALA A 148 22.45 -1.36 -12.65
N TRP A 149 22.35 -1.97 -11.47
CA TRP A 149 23.00 -3.26 -11.15
C TRP A 149 22.56 -4.37 -12.12
N ARG A 150 23.53 -4.98 -12.81
CA ARG A 150 23.30 -6.06 -13.80
C ARG A 150 22.46 -7.21 -13.23
N LYS A 151 22.84 -7.73 -12.05
CA LYS A 151 22.13 -8.84 -11.39
C LYS A 151 20.68 -8.50 -11.04
N LYS A 152 20.41 -7.24 -10.68
CA LYS A 152 19.04 -6.77 -10.39
C LYS A 152 18.22 -6.71 -11.68
N HIS A 153 18.77 -6.17 -12.76
CA HIS A 153 18.11 -6.09 -14.05
C HIS A 153 17.82 -7.48 -14.63
N ALA A 154 18.78 -8.42 -14.58
CA ALA A 154 18.57 -9.81 -15.00
C ALA A 154 17.43 -10.50 -14.21
N ARG A 155 17.37 -10.32 -12.88
CA ARG A 155 16.25 -10.83 -12.07
C ARG A 155 14.90 -10.22 -12.48
N GLN A 156 14.89 -8.95 -12.89
CA GLN A 156 13.67 -8.30 -13.37
C GLN A 156 13.23 -8.87 -14.73
N ILE A 157 14.17 -9.17 -15.63
CA ILE A 157 13.86 -9.85 -16.90
C ILE A 157 13.25 -11.23 -16.65
N ILE A 158 13.86 -12.06 -15.80
CA ILE A 158 13.33 -13.39 -15.47
C ILE A 158 11.90 -13.27 -14.90
N LYS A 159 11.70 -12.33 -13.96
CA LYS A 159 10.38 -12.07 -13.39
C LYS A 159 9.37 -11.60 -14.44
N LEU A 160 9.81 -10.82 -15.44
CA LEU A 160 8.97 -10.37 -16.54
C LEU A 160 8.55 -11.57 -17.41
N GLY A 161 9.47 -12.50 -17.70
CA GLY A 161 9.18 -13.73 -18.42
C GLY A 161 8.10 -14.58 -17.75
N VAL A 162 8.21 -14.79 -16.43
CA VAL A 162 7.18 -15.51 -15.64
C VAL A 162 5.82 -14.84 -15.74
N LEU A 163 5.76 -13.50 -15.62
CA LEU A 163 4.51 -12.74 -15.74
C LEU A 163 3.93 -12.73 -17.16
N MET A 164 4.76 -12.92 -18.18
CA MET A 164 4.32 -13.03 -19.58
C MET A 164 3.81 -14.43 -19.90
N GLN A 165 4.40 -15.48 -19.32
CA GLN A 165 4.01 -16.86 -19.57
C GLN A 165 2.53 -17.12 -19.24
N ALA A 166 2.04 -16.63 -18.10
CA ALA A 166 0.64 -16.77 -17.71
C ALA A 166 -0.35 -16.08 -18.67
N HIS A 167 0.08 -15.01 -19.35
CA HIS A 167 -0.71 -14.38 -20.41
C HIS A 167 -0.79 -15.24 -21.67
N TYR A 168 0.33 -15.87 -22.08
CA TYR A 168 0.36 -16.76 -23.24
C TYR A 168 -0.39 -18.08 -23.00
N GLU A 169 -0.36 -18.62 -21.78
CA GLU A 169 -1.13 -19.81 -21.42
C GLU A 169 -2.64 -19.60 -21.60
N GLN A 170 -3.16 -18.42 -21.24
CA GLN A 170 -4.55 -18.08 -21.52
C GLN A 170 -4.86 -17.91 -23.00
N LEU A 171 -3.96 -17.26 -23.76
CA LEU A 171 -4.12 -17.10 -25.20
C LEU A 171 -4.20 -18.48 -25.88
N ARG A 172 -3.36 -19.44 -25.47
CA ARG A 172 -3.44 -20.82 -25.95
C ARG A 172 -4.75 -21.50 -25.56
N ALA A 173 -5.21 -21.35 -24.32
CA ALA A 173 -6.47 -21.94 -23.87
C ALA A 173 -7.68 -21.40 -24.65
N PHE A 174 -7.73 -20.08 -24.88
CA PHE A 174 -8.78 -19.43 -25.67
C PHE A 174 -8.76 -19.89 -27.13
N LEU A 175 -7.59 -19.91 -27.76
CA LEU A 175 -7.45 -20.40 -29.14
C LEU A 175 -7.85 -21.87 -29.24
N GLY A 176 -7.43 -22.72 -28.29
CA GLY A 176 -7.79 -24.13 -28.26
C GLY A 176 -9.30 -24.39 -28.10
N GLN A 177 -10.00 -23.57 -27.31
CA GLN A 177 -11.47 -23.64 -27.17
C GLN A 177 -12.19 -23.14 -28.42
N SER A 178 -11.69 -22.09 -29.06
CA SER A 178 -12.28 -21.52 -30.29
C SER A 178 -12.21 -22.52 -31.46
N SER A 179 -11.17 -23.35 -31.51
CA SER A 179 -11.02 -24.42 -32.50
C SER A 179 -12.02 -25.57 -32.34
N GLN A 180 -12.64 -25.73 -31.17
CA GLN A 180 -13.60 -26.81 -30.88
C GLN A 180 -15.06 -26.42 -31.13
N VAL A 181 -15.37 -25.12 -31.23
CA VAL A 181 -16.74 -24.62 -31.46
C VAL A 181 -17.02 -24.44 -32.97
N GLY A 182 -15.98 -24.49 -33.81
CA GLY A 182 -16.07 -24.36 -35.27
C GLY A 182 -15.97 -25.68 -36.05
N ALA A 183 -16.03 -26.83 -35.37
CA ALA A 183 -16.08 -28.18 -35.97
C ALA A 183 -17.45 -28.81 -35.65
#